data_AF-A0A3R7YIH1-F1
#
_entry.id   AF-A0A3R7YIH1-F1
#
_cell.length_a   1.000
_cell.length_b   1.000
_cell.length_c   1.000
_cell.angle_alpha   90.00
_cell.angle_beta   90.00
_cell.angle_gamma   90.00
#
_symmetry.space_group_name_H-M   'P 1'
#
loop_
_entity.id
_entity.type
_entity.pdbx_description
1 polymer ?
#
loop_
_entity_poly.entity_id
_entity_poly.type
_entity_poly.pdbx_seq_one_letter_code
_entity_poly.pdbx_strand_id
1 'polypeptide(L)'
;RARDMFGRMGRFVGGARRAVGRGWRRFTTGMAGVTDRVRGRLALRSSFEFRNEEAVGQSELASLASSMTVTAPEGEALEVAREAGLRSGASINLVSATTGEQVTVSLRAPLGIGEYTAVFSGFISGIDSELAVKAFLGKTTESMSVAETEASILKIVSLKDPVDAMHRLRLLAPIETLVYRRDSDSADQSEGRPVVLVPKASSSLVDVINFLRSGDASAFDDRAKKIVRLGATVQLIQLLAALHTRKVVHGKLEPKSVLLFSHGLLYLSDLGRARRQGERFTTSRPSRYGAPEVLEHPETPYTYSRDAYSLGIILFELWCGRLPFDLGTPGVDSSEKLENSHPVRSCIRPFATWISVCPSMSARVTCRNL
;
A
#
# COMPACT_ATOMS: atom_id res chain seq x y z
N ARG A 1 -15.94 -23.22 -48.39
CA ARG A 1 -17.10 -22.95 -47.49
C ARG A 1 -16.80 -23.14 -45.99
N ALA A 2 -15.54 -23.21 -45.54
CA ALA A 2 -15.18 -23.32 -44.12
C ALA A 2 -14.27 -22.17 -43.60
N ARG A 3 -14.17 -21.05 -44.33
CA ARG A 3 -13.39 -19.86 -43.91
C ARG A 3 -14.24 -18.62 -43.60
N ASP A 4 -15.54 -18.63 -43.92
CA ASP A 4 -16.45 -17.50 -43.67
C ASP A 4 -17.28 -17.60 -42.38
N MET A 5 -17.29 -18.73 -41.68
CA MET A 5 -18.03 -18.86 -40.41
C MET A 5 -17.28 -18.31 -39.18
N PHE A 6 -15.94 -18.27 -39.21
CA PHE A 6 -15.16 -17.75 -38.08
C PHE A 6 -15.08 -16.22 -38.04
N GLY A 7 -15.34 -15.53 -39.16
CA GLY A 7 -15.35 -14.06 -39.23
C GLY A 7 -16.61 -13.40 -38.63
N ARG A 8 -17.70 -14.14 -38.45
CA ARG A 8 -18.97 -13.63 -37.91
C ARG A 8 -19.12 -13.82 -36.39
N MET A 9 -18.47 -14.83 -35.80
CA MET A 9 -18.49 -15.04 -34.34
C MET A 9 -17.63 -14.00 -33.59
N GLY A 10 -16.53 -13.54 -34.19
CA GLY A 10 -15.63 -12.54 -33.60
C GLY A 10 -16.23 -11.12 -33.48
N ARG A 11 -17.21 -10.77 -34.32
CA ARG A 11 -17.88 -9.45 -34.27
C ARG A 11 -19.01 -9.38 -33.23
N PHE A 12 -19.65 -10.51 -32.92
CA PHE A 12 -20.70 -10.54 -31.88
C PHE A 12 -20.10 -10.50 -30.46
N VAL A 13 -18.98 -11.18 -30.22
CA VAL A 13 -18.29 -11.15 -28.91
C VAL A 13 -17.56 -9.81 -28.68
N GLY A 14 -17.02 -9.19 -29.75
CA GLY A 14 -16.40 -7.86 -29.67
C GLY A 14 -17.39 -6.69 -29.50
N GLY A 15 -18.66 -6.90 -29.88
CA GLY A 15 -19.77 -5.96 -29.66
C GLY A 15 -20.29 -6.01 -28.22
N ALA A 16 -20.48 -7.22 -27.67
CA ALA A 16 -20.92 -7.41 -26.28
C ALA A 16 -19.88 -6.93 -25.25
N ARG A 17 -18.58 -7.19 -25.46
CA ARG A 17 -17.50 -6.67 -24.58
C ARG A 17 -17.41 -5.14 -24.56
N ARG A 18 -17.75 -4.48 -25.68
CA ARG A 18 -17.81 -3.01 -25.76
C ARG A 18 -19.15 -2.42 -25.32
N ALA A 19 -20.22 -3.22 -25.22
CA ALA A 19 -21.52 -2.77 -24.73
C ALA A 19 -21.59 -2.82 -23.19
N VAL A 20 -21.03 -3.86 -22.56
CA VAL A 20 -20.96 -3.96 -21.09
C VAL A 20 -20.06 -2.87 -20.49
N GLY A 21 -18.91 -2.60 -21.12
CA GLY A 21 -18.00 -1.52 -20.70
C GLY A 21 -18.46 -0.08 -21.04
N ARG A 22 -19.51 0.09 -21.87
CA ARG A 22 -20.09 1.41 -22.22
C ARG A 22 -21.42 1.69 -21.53
N GLY A 23 -22.19 0.66 -21.17
CA GLY A 23 -23.40 0.80 -20.36
C GLY A 23 -23.12 1.29 -18.94
N TRP A 24 -22.03 0.80 -18.32
CA TRP A 24 -21.63 1.25 -16.97
C TRP A 24 -20.96 2.62 -16.94
N ARG A 25 -20.21 3.00 -17.98
CA ARG A 25 -19.64 4.36 -18.09
C ARG A 25 -20.69 5.46 -18.29
N ARG A 26 -21.94 5.11 -18.60
CA ARG A 26 -23.06 6.06 -18.71
C ARG A 26 -23.74 6.37 -17.38
N PHE A 27 -23.45 5.61 -16.31
CA PHE A 27 -23.94 5.90 -14.95
C PHE A 27 -22.97 6.76 -14.12
N THR A 28 -21.79 7.09 -14.64
CA THR A 28 -20.75 7.81 -13.89
C THR A 28 -20.66 9.31 -14.18
N THR A 29 -21.65 9.89 -14.87
CA THR A 29 -21.67 11.32 -15.22
C THR A 29 -22.93 12.07 -14.76
N GLY A 30 -23.60 11.59 -13.72
CA GLY A 30 -24.67 12.31 -13.01
C GLY A 30 -24.61 12.00 -11.51
N MET A 31 -24.79 13.03 -10.66
CA MET A 31 -24.81 13.10 -9.18
C MET A 31 -24.96 11.78 -8.39
N ALA A 32 -23.99 10.87 -8.48
CA ALA A 32 -23.94 9.71 -7.60
C ALA A 32 -23.49 10.16 -6.21
N GLY A 33 -24.29 9.85 -5.19
CA GLY A 33 -23.95 10.12 -3.79
C GLY A 33 -22.68 9.40 -3.35
N VAL A 34 -22.16 9.73 -2.17
CA VAL A 34 -20.95 9.12 -1.62
C VAL A 34 -21.10 7.59 -1.53
N THR A 35 -22.24 7.12 -1.07
CA THR A 35 -22.53 5.68 -0.90
C THR A 35 -22.44 4.91 -2.22
N ASP A 36 -23.03 5.44 -3.29
CA ASP A 36 -23.00 4.81 -4.61
C ASP A 36 -21.59 4.80 -5.22
N ARG A 37 -20.82 5.89 -5.05
CA ARG A 37 -19.42 5.94 -5.50
C ARG A 37 -18.55 4.92 -4.79
N VAL A 38 -18.63 4.89 -3.46
CA VAL A 38 -17.83 3.95 -2.65
C VAL A 38 -18.23 2.51 -2.99
N ARG A 39 -19.53 2.21 -3.08
CA ARG A 39 -20.02 0.89 -3.46
C ARG A 39 -19.54 0.48 -4.86
N GLY A 40 -19.65 1.37 -5.84
CA GLY A 40 -19.18 1.10 -7.21
C GLY A 40 -17.68 0.82 -7.29
N ARG A 41 -16.86 1.60 -6.56
CA ARG A 41 -15.40 1.42 -6.50
C ARG A 41 -14.97 0.17 -5.74
N LEU A 42 -15.74 -0.25 -4.72
CA LEU A 42 -15.52 -1.51 -4.01
C LEU A 42 -15.98 -2.73 -4.80
N ALA A 43 -17.09 -2.65 -5.54
CA ALA A 43 -17.64 -3.75 -6.30
C ALA A 43 -16.73 -4.20 -7.44
N LEU A 44 -15.96 -3.27 -8.04
CA LEU A 44 -14.95 -3.57 -9.06
C LEU A 44 -13.79 -4.43 -8.53
N ARG A 45 -13.75 -4.75 -7.23
CA ARG A 45 -12.82 -5.73 -6.63
C ARG A 45 -13.07 -7.17 -7.08
N SER A 46 -14.31 -7.56 -7.43
CA SER A 46 -14.60 -8.95 -7.81
C SER A 46 -14.13 -9.30 -9.23
N SER A 47 -13.68 -8.31 -9.99
CA SER A 47 -13.27 -8.46 -11.40
C SER A 47 -11.78 -8.24 -11.65
N PHE A 48 -10.91 -8.31 -10.64
CA PHE A 48 -9.47 -8.23 -10.84
C PHE A 48 -8.97 -9.42 -11.70
N GLU A 49 -8.69 -9.16 -12.98
CA GLU A 49 -8.06 -10.15 -13.87
C GLU A 49 -6.56 -10.21 -13.57
N PHE A 50 -6.10 -11.39 -13.18
CA PHE A 50 -4.71 -11.67 -12.82
C PHE A 50 -3.75 -11.57 -14.00
N ARG A 51 -2.56 -11.02 -13.78
CA ARG A 51 -1.46 -11.15 -14.74
C ARG A 51 -0.67 -12.42 -14.42
N ASN A 52 -0.29 -13.18 -15.45
CA ASN A 52 0.47 -14.44 -15.28
C ASN A 52 1.76 -14.29 -14.47
N GLU A 53 2.37 -13.11 -14.45
CA GLU A 53 3.59 -12.79 -13.69
C GLU A 53 3.35 -12.60 -12.18
N GLU A 54 2.09 -12.53 -11.74
CA GLU A 54 1.68 -12.33 -10.33
C GLU A 54 1.41 -13.67 -9.62
N ALA A 55 1.49 -14.79 -10.34
CA ALA A 55 1.11 -16.11 -9.84
C ALA A 55 2.10 -16.71 -8.83
N VAL A 56 3.36 -16.28 -8.82
CA VAL A 56 4.40 -16.89 -7.96
C VAL A 56 4.09 -16.60 -6.49
N GLY A 57 3.80 -17.65 -5.73
CA GLY A 57 3.52 -17.60 -4.29
C GLY A 57 2.26 -16.86 -3.88
N GLN A 58 1.40 -16.55 -4.84
CA GLN A 58 0.15 -15.85 -4.59
C GLN A 58 -0.83 -16.69 -3.75
N SER A 59 -0.96 -17.99 -4.07
CA SER A 59 -1.81 -18.91 -3.32
C SER A 59 -1.41 -19.00 -1.85
N GLU A 60 -0.11 -19.08 -1.60
CA GLU A 60 0.46 -19.16 -0.26
C GLU A 60 0.29 -17.82 0.46
N LEU A 61 0.49 -16.69 -0.22
CA LEU A 61 0.21 -15.37 0.32
C LEU A 61 -1.29 -15.17 0.63
N ALA A 62 -2.19 -15.70 -0.19
CA ALA A 62 -3.64 -15.64 0.03
C ALA A 62 -4.08 -16.50 1.22
N SER A 63 -3.52 -17.72 1.32
CA SER A 63 -3.70 -18.60 2.47
C SER A 63 -3.18 -17.95 3.75
N LEU A 64 -2.01 -17.32 3.66
CA LEU A 64 -1.41 -16.60 4.78
C LEU A 64 -2.29 -15.42 5.20
N ALA A 65 -2.74 -14.60 4.25
CA ALA A 65 -3.64 -13.47 4.48
C ALA A 65 -4.95 -13.87 5.17
N SER A 66 -5.44 -15.08 4.91
CA SER A 66 -6.66 -15.61 5.51
C SER A 66 -6.43 -16.16 6.93
N SER A 67 -5.21 -16.60 7.24
CA SER A 67 -4.80 -17.08 8.56
C SER A 67 -4.34 -15.97 9.51
N MET A 68 -3.97 -14.80 8.97
CA MET A 68 -3.48 -13.66 9.73
C MET A 68 -4.63 -12.81 10.26
N THR A 69 -4.56 -12.46 11.55
CA THR A 69 -5.37 -11.40 12.13
C THR A 69 -4.55 -10.11 12.19
N VAL A 70 -5.09 -8.99 11.72
CA VAL A 70 -4.49 -7.68 11.96
C VAL A 70 -4.42 -7.47 13.47
N THR A 71 -3.21 -7.44 14.01
CA THR A 71 -2.97 -7.11 15.41
C THR A 71 -3.21 -5.62 15.59
N ALA A 72 -4.10 -5.29 16.54
CA ALA A 72 -4.32 -3.90 16.92
C ALA A 72 -3.00 -3.30 17.43
N PRO A 73 -2.64 -2.07 17.03
CA PRO A 73 -1.51 -1.39 17.66
C PRO A 73 -1.81 -1.18 19.16
N GLU A 74 -0.91 -1.61 20.03
CA GLU A 74 -0.99 -1.39 21.48
C GLU A 74 -0.18 -0.14 21.89
N GLY A 75 -0.55 0.51 23.00
CA GLY A 75 0.26 1.54 23.66
C GLY A 75 -0.03 3.00 23.25
N GLU A 76 1.00 3.85 23.43
CA GLU A 76 0.98 5.33 23.29
C GLU A 76 0.39 5.83 21.97
N ALA A 77 0.53 5.03 20.93
CA ALA A 77 0.01 5.32 19.61
C ALA A 77 -1.54 5.43 19.63
N LEU A 78 -2.24 4.58 20.40
CA LEU A 78 -3.70 4.64 20.54
C LEU A 78 -4.17 5.87 21.33
N GLU A 79 -3.35 6.34 22.28
CA GLU A 79 -3.66 7.51 23.10
C GLU A 79 -3.75 8.78 22.25
N VAL A 80 -2.84 8.97 21.30
CA VAL A 80 -2.87 10.14 20.39
C VAL A 80 -4.17 10.17 19.56
N ALA A 81 -4.66 9.00 19.13
CA ALA A 81 -5.93 8.89 18.43
C ALA A 81 -7.12 9.16 19.37
N ARG A 82 -7.05 8.66 20.61
CA ARG A 82 -8.08 8.84 21.65
C ARG A 82 -8.22 10.30 22.06
N GLU A 83 -7.11 11.02 22.22
CA GLU A 83 -7.07 12.46 22.48
C GLU A 83 -7.70 13.28 21.35
N ALA A 84 -7.57 12.82 20.11
CA ALA A 84 -8.23 13.40 18.94
C ALA A 84 -9.71 12.97 18.79
N GLY A 85 -10.29 12.28 19.79
CA GLY A 85 -11.68 11.81 19.76
C GLY A 85 -11.92 10.57 18.90
N LEU A 86 -10.88 9.96 18.34
CA LEU A 86 -10.97 8.75 17.52
C LEU A 86 -10.83 7.51 18.40
N ARG A 87 -11.94 6.82 18.64
CA ARG A 87 -11.99 5.59 19.44
C ARG A 87 -12.90 4.54 18.80
N SER A 88 -12.68 3.29 19.17
CA SER A 88 -13.57 2.19 18.77
C SER A 88 -15.02 2.48 19.18
N GLY A 89 -15.95 2.26 18.26
CA GLY A 89 -17.38 2.55 18.44
C GLY A 89 -17.77 4.02 18.25
N ALA A 90 -16.83 4.94 18.05
CA ALA A 90 -17.16 6.33 17.75
C ALA A 90 -17.85 6.46 16.38
N SER A 91 -18.82 7.35 16.27
CA SER A 91 -19.40 7.77 15.00
C SER A 91 -19.02 9.21 14.72
N ILE A 92 -18.43 9.45 13.57
CA ILE A 92 -17.86 10.75 13.18
C ILE A 92 -18.65 11.28 12.00
N ASN A 93 -19.11 12.52 12.11
CA ASN A 93 -19.80 13.21 11.04
C ASN A 93 -18.80 14.00 10.21
N LEU A 94 -18.66 13.61 8.95
CA LEU A 94 -17.74 14.17 7.99
C LEU A 94 -18.49 14.71 6.79
N VAL A 95 -17.80 15.45 5.94
CA VAL A 95 -18.32 15.97 4.67
C VAL A 95 -17.43 15.47 3.55
N SER A 96 -17.99 14.96 2.45
CA SER A 96 -17.20 14.59 1.28
C SER A 96 -16.59 15.83 0.65
N ALA A 97 -15.27 15.82 0.48
CA ALA A 97 -14.56 16.86 -0.26
C ALA A 97 -14.95 16.87 -1.77
N THR A 98 -15.51 15.75 -2.26
CA THR A 98 -15.93 15.59 -3.65
C THR A 98 -17.36 16.09 -3.89
N THR A 99 -18.32 15.75 -3.03
CA THR A 99 -19.74 16.13 -3.22
C THR A 99 -20.30 17.18 -2.28
N GLY A 100 -19.64 17.45 -1.16
CA GLY A 100 -20.23 18.23 -0.06
C GLY A 100 -21.32 17.48 0.71
N GLU A 101 -21.56 16.20 0.41
CA GLU A 101 -22.54 15.37 1.11
C GLU A 101 -22.04 15.02 2.52
N GLN A 102 -22.95 15.02 3.48
CA GLN A 102 -22.64 14.65 4.86
C GLN A 102 -22.62 13.12 5.00
N VAL A 103 -21.57 12.61 5.63
CA VAL A 103 -21.28 11.18 5.75
C VAL A 103 -20.96 10.87 7.20
N THR A 104 -21.73 9.96 7.80
CA THR A 104 -21.40 9.41 9.11
C THR A 104 -20.57 8.15 8.95
N VAL A 105 -19.39 8.14 9.57
CA VAL A 105 -18.45 7.01 9.58
C VAL A 105 -18.37 6.46 11.00
N SER A 106 -18.71 5.18 11.16
CA SER A 106 -18.61 4.47 12.45
C SER A 106 -17.28 3.70 12.52
N LEU A 107 -16.44 4.07 13.47
CA LEU A 107 -15.15 3.42 13.73
C LEU A 107 -15.34 2.12 14.52
N ARG A 108 -14.48 1.14 14.22
CA ARG A 108 -14.44 -0.19 14.84
C ARG A 108 -13.05 -0.40 15.45
N ALA A 109 -12.26 -1.32 14.94
CA ALA A 109 -10.96 -1.65 15.53
C ALA A 109 -9.86 -0.73 14.99
N PRO A 110 -8.85 -0.35 15.80
CA PRO A 110 -7.64 0.24 15.27
C PRO A 110 -6.89 -0.78 14.41
N LEU A 111 -6.42 -0.35 13.25
CA LEU A 111 -5.67 -1.18 12.30
C LEU A 111 -4.18 -0.84 12.27
N GLY A 112 -3.80 0.37 12.62
CA GLY A 112 -2.40 0.79 12.56
C GLY A 112 -2.22 2.29 12.72
N ILE A 113 -0.98 2.69 12.95
CA ILE A 113 -0.61 4.09 13.18
C ILE A 113 0.59 4.44 12.30
N GLY A 114 0.41 5.49 11.50
CA GLY A 114 1.44 6.07 10.65
C GLY A 114 2.14 7.24 11.33
N GLU A 115 3.03 7.90 10.58
CA GLU A 115 3.83 9.03 11.07
C GLU A 115 2.99 10.20 11.60
N TYR A 116 1.85 10.46 10.95
CA TYR A 116 0.89 11.52 11.30
C TYR A 116 -0.55 11.02 11.25
N THR A 117 -0.77 9.71 11.27
CA THR A 117 -2.09 9.13 10.95
C THR A 117 -2.47 8.03 11.91
N ALA A 118 -3.76 7.93 12.17
CA ALA A 118 -4.36 6.74 12.78
C ALA A 118 -5.28 6.08 11.76
N VAL A 119 -5.19 4.76 11.67
CA VAL A 119 -5.99 3.94 10.76
C VAL A 119 -6.90 3.07 11.60
N PHE A 120 -8.19 3.15 11.31
CA PHE A 120 -9.23 2.32 11.94
C PHE A 120 -9.95 1.54 10.86
N SER A 121 -10.50 0.39 11.23
CA SER A 121 -11.56 -0.20 10.46
C SER A 121 -12.88 0.52 10.76
N GLY A 122 -13.77 0.57 9.80
CA GLY A 122 -15.04 1.27 9.98
C GLY A 122 -16.02 1.04 8.85
N PHE A 123 -17.22 1.56 9.07
CA PHE A 123 -18.34 1.46 8.14
C PHE A 123 -18.91 2.84 7.84
N ILE A 124 -19.43 2.99 6.63
CA ILE A 124 -20.23 4.15 6.23
C ILE A 124 -21.68 3.71 6.27
N SER A 125 -22.57 4.56 6.79
CA SER A 125 -24.01 4.27 6.76
C SER A 125 -24.47 3.95 5.32
N GLY A 126 -25.17 2.82 5.15
CA GLY A 126 -25.62 2.33 3.84
C GLY A 126 -24.60 1.51 3.04
N ILE A 127 -23.41 1.23 3.59
CA ILE A 127 -22.41 0.35 2.95
C ILE A 127 -22.08 -0.82 3.90
N ASP A 128 -22.39 -2.04 3.47
CA ASP A 128 -22.18 -3.26 4.27
C ASP A 128 -20.71 -3.74 4.29
N SER A 129 -19.85 -3.10 3.50
CA SER A 129 -18.42 -3.43 3.42
C SER A 129 -17.61 -2.61 4.41
N GLU A 130 -16.77 -3.31 5.19
CA GLU A 130 -15.81 -2.67 6.08
C GLU A 130 -14.67 -2.02 5.28
N LEU A 131 -14.30 -0.81 5.69
CA LEU A 131 -13.27 0.01 5.08
C LEU A 131 -12.16 0.31 6.09
N ALA A 132 -11.00 0.71 5.57
CA ALA A 132 -9.98 1.37 6.37
C ALA A 132 -10.19 2.89 6.30
N VAL A 133 -10.35 3.49 7.47
CA VAL A 133 -10.55 4.92 7.71
C VAL A 133 -9.22 5.46 8.22
N LYS A 134 -8.53 6.22 7.38
CA LYS A 134 -7.24 6.81 7.73
C LYS A 134 -7.42 8.30 8.02
N ALA A 135 -7.25 8.66 9.28
CA ALA A 135 -7.40 10.03 9.77
C ALA A 135 -6.03 10.66 10.01
N PHE A 136 -5.85 11.89 9.54
CA PHE A 136 -4.62 12.65 9.74
C PHE A 136 -4.69 13.48 11.04
N LEU A 137 -3.71 13.29 11.91
CA LEU A 137 -3.67 13.82 13.27
C LEU A 137 -2.70 14.99 13.44
N GLY A 138 -1.69 15.10 12.58
CA GLY A 138 -0.69 16.15 12.66
C GLY A 138 -1.25 17.56 12.40
N LYS A 139 -0.63 18.56 13.03
CA LYS A 139 -0.97 20.00 12.91
C LYS A 139 0.15 20.83 12.28
N THR A 140 1.28 20.22 11.97
CA THR A 140 2.43 20.90 11.37
C THR A 140 2.22 21.09 9.87
N THR A 141 2.89 22.08 9.29
CA THR A 141 2.91 22.31 7.83
C THR A 141 3.31 21.06 7.06
N GLU A 142 4.30 20.32 7.55
CA GLU A 142 4.72 19.05 6.97
C GLU A 142 3.59 18.00 7.02
N SER A 143 2.95 17.83 8.17
CA SER A 143 1.88 16.82 8.31
C SER A 143 0.68 17.12 7.40
N MET A 144 0.34 18.40 7.22
CA MET A 144 -0.71 18.82 6.28
C MET A 144 -0.29 18.55 4.82
N SER A 145 0.97 18.85 4.47
CA SER A 145 1.49 18.54 3.13
C SER A 145 1.48 17.04 2.82
N VAL A 146 1.82 16.19 3.81
CA VAL A 146 1.73 14.73 3.69
C VAL A 146 0.28 14.28 3.48
N ALA A 147 -0.65 14.86 4.24
CA ALA A 147 -2.08 14.57 4.12
C ALA A 147 -2.65 14.94 2.75
N GLU A 148 -2.32 16.14 2.26
CA GLU A 148 -2.72 16.63 0.94
C GLU A 148 -2.15 15.78 -0.20
N THR A 149 -0.87 15.40 -0.09
CA THR A 149 -0.21 14.52 -1.05
C THR A 149 -0.95 13.19 -1.15
N GLU A 150 -1.25 12.58 -0.01
CA GLU A 150 -1.92 11.26 0.02
C GLU A 150 -3.35 11.35 -0.52
N ALA A 151 -4.11 12.37 -0.12
CA ALA A 151 -5.45 12.63 -0.64
C ALA A 151 -5.46 12.92 -2.16
N SER A 152 -4.37 13.49 -2.69
CA SER A 152 -4.24 13.88 -4.11
C SER A 152 -3.34 12.96 -4.94
N ILE A 153 -3.00 11.77 -4.44
CA ILE A 153 -1.98 10.90 -5.06
C ILE A 153 -2.25 10.59 -6.54
N LEU A 154 -3.52 10.48 -6.93
CA LEU A 154 -3.94 10.25 -8.32
C LEU A 154 -3.39 11.31 -9.29
N LYS A 155 -3.29 12.58 -8.85
CA LYS A 155 -2.71 13.66 -9.65
C LYS A 155 -1.21 13.44 -9.90
N ILE A 156 -0.49 12.97 -8.88
CA ILE A 156 0.96 12.74 -8.94
C ILE A 156 1.27 11.58 -9.91
N VAL A 157 0.52 10.46 -9.80
CA VAL A 157 0.69 9.29 -10.68
C VAL A 157 0.00 9.43 -12.06
N SER A 158 -0.63 10.58 -12.31
CA SER A 158 -1.34 10.90 -13.55
C SER A 158 -2.43 9.88 -13.89
N LEU A 159 -3.29 9.58 -12.90
CA LEU A 159 -4.50 8.78 -13.03
C LEU A 159 -5.72 9.59 -12.56
N LYS A 160 -6.90 9.23 -13.05
CA LYS A 160 -8.17 9.90 -12.70
C LYS A 160 -9.05 9.06 -11.79
N ASP A 161 -8.98 7.74 -11.92
CA ASP A 161 -9.81 6.80 -11.18
C ASP A 161 -8.96 6.07 -10.12
N PRO A 162 -9.35 6.06 -8.83
CA PRO A 162 -8.67 5.24 -7.83
C PRO A 162 -8.70 3.74 -8.17
N VAL A 163 -9.73 3.26 -8.87
CA VAL A 163 -9.79 1.85 -9.29
C VAL A 163 -8.69 1.53 -10.30
N ASP A 164 -8.38 2.46 -11.21
CA ASP A 164 -7.26 2.30 -12.14
C ASP A 164 -5.91 2.25 -11.41
N ALA A 165 -5.74 3.05 -10.36
CA ALA A 165 -4.51 3.04 -9.55
C ALA A 165 -4.34 1.71 -8.81
N MET A 166 -5.41 1.20 -8.21
CA MET A 166 -5.43 -0.09 -7.53
C MET A 166 -5.22 -1.26 -8.51
N HIS A 167 -5.84 -1.24 -9.69
CA HIS A 167 -5.75 -2.35 -10.65
C HIS A 167 -4.45 -2.35 -11.44
N ARG A 168 -3.96 -1.17 -11.86
CA ARG A 168 -2.84 -1.08 -12.80
C ARG A 168 -1.50 -0.95 -12.11
N LEU A 169 -1.48 -0.32 -10.94
CA LEU A 169 -0.26 -0.01 -10.20
C LEU A 169 -0.22 -0.68 -8.83
N ARG A 170 -1.33 -1.30 -8.38
CA ARG A 170 -1.48 -1.83 -7.02
C ARG A 170 -1.12 -0.79 -5.95
N LEU A 171 -1.56 0.46 -6.19
CA LEU A 171 -1.46 1.55 -5.23
C LEU A 171 -2.79 1.68 -4.49
N LEU A 172 -2.74 1.76 -3.16
CA LEU A 172 -3.91 1.96 -2.32
C LEU A 172 -4.35 3.43 -2.33
N ALA A 173 -4.93 3.86 -3.44
CA ALA A 173 -5.44 5.21 -3.60
C ALA A 173 -6.75 5.41 -2.81
N PRO A 174 -7.00 6.63 -2.28
CA PRO A 174 -8.27 6.98 -1.64
C PRO A 174 -9.48 6.70 -2.55
N ILE A 175 -10.44 5.91 -2.05
CA ILE A 175 -11.75 5.72 -2.68
C ILE A 175 -12.59 6.98 -2.50
N GLU A 176 -12.51 7.63 -1.34
CA GLU A 176 -13.20 8.88 -1.06
C GLU A 176 -12.37 9.68 -0.05
N THR A 177 -12.38 11.00 -0.20
CA THR A 177 -11.72 11.92 0.72
C THR A 177 -12.81 12.71 1.44
N LEU A 178 -12.83 12.59 2.75
CA LEU A 178 -13.75 13.28 3.64
C LEU A 178 -12.99 14.34 4.43
N VAL A 179 -13.71 15.30 4.99
CA VAL A 179 -13.18 16.35 5.87
C VAL A 179 -14.10 16.53 7.07
N TYR A 180 -13.55 16.98 8.20
CA TYR A 180 -14.36 17.33 9.36
C TYR A 180 -15.30 18.49 9.06
N ARG A 181 -16.52 18.43 9.62
CA ARG A 181 -17.53 19.47 9.48
C ARG A 181 -17.05 20.74 10.19
N ARG A 182 -17.23 21.91 9.55
CA ARG A 182 -17.22 23.20 10.24
C ARG A 182 -18.46 23.30 11.11
N ASP A 183 -18.32 23.19 12.42
CA ASP A 183 -19.28 23.81 13.32
C ASP A 183 -18.80 25.22 13.64
N SER A 184 -19.65 26.21 13.34
CA SER A 184 -19.35 27.65 13.44
C SER A 184 -19.02 28.13 14.87
N ASP A 185 -19.28 27.30 15.89
CA ASP A 185 -19.16 27.67 17.31
C ASP A 185 -18.13 26.85 18.10
N SER A 186 -17.42 25.90 17.46
CA SER A 186 -16.39 25.11 18.15
C SER A 186 -14.99 25.57 17.76
N ALA A 187 -14.18 25.96 18.75
CA ALA A 187 -12.73 26.11 18.64
C ALA A 187 -12.01 24.75 18.44
N ASP A 188 -12.62 23.85 17.68
CA ASP A 188 -12.14 22.50 17.48
C ASP A 188 -11.00 22.49 16.45
N GLN A 189 -9.82 22.10 16.91
CA GLN A 189 -8.56 22.21 16.19
C GLN A 189 -8.42 21.15 15.08
N SER A 190 -9.51 20.44 14.75
CA SER A 190 -9.62 19.39 13.73
C SER A 190 -10.02 19.94 12.35
N GLU A 191 -10.30 21.24 12.24
CA GLU A 191 -10.84 21.90 11.05
C GLU A 191 -10.00 21.63 9.78
N GLY A 192 -10.66 21.21 8.70
CA GLY A 192 -10.05 21.03 7.37
C GLY A 192 -9.17 19.80 7.18
N ARG A 193 -9.03 18.93 8.20
CA ARG A 193 -8.18 17.74 8.07
C ARG A 193 -8.84 16.67 7.20
N PRO A 194 -8.11 16.10 6.23
CA PRO A 194 -8.64 15.02 5.43
C PRO A 194 -8.76 13.74 6.25
N VAL A 195 -9.78 12.97 5.94
CA VAL A 195 -9.96 11.57 6.33
C VAL A 195 -10.11 10.80 5.02
N VAL A 196 -9.19 9.88 4.74
CA VAL A 196 -9.21 9.11 3.50
C VAL A 196 -9.80 7.73 3.76
N LEU A 197 -10.72 7.33 2.89
CA LEU A 197 -11.35 6.02 2.91
C LEU A 197 -10.67 5.15 1.87
N VAL A 198 -10.14 4.00 2.30
CA VAL A 198 -9.45 3.04 1.44
C VAL A 198 -9.98 1.63 1.70
N PRO A 199 -9.83 0.70 0.73
CA PRO A 199 -10.19 -0.68 0.99
C PRO A 199 -9.39 -1.24 2.17
N LYS A 200 -10.07 -1.95 3.07
CA LYS A 200 -9.42 -2.65 4.19
C LYS A 200 -8.57 -3.81 3.66
N ALA A 201 -7.28 -3.81 4.03
CA ALA A 201 -6.36 -4.91 3.78
C ALA A 201 -6.52 -6.03 4.82
N SER A 202 -6.06 -7.23 4.48
CA SER A 202 -6.09 -8.38 5.39
C SER A 202 -4.93 -8.35 6.38
N SER A 203 -3.76 -7.85 5.96
CA SER A 203 -2.54 -7.81 6.77
C SER A 203 -1.52 -6.85 6.14
N SER A 204 -0.29 -6.81 6.67
CA SER A 204 0.83 -6.00 6.19
C SER A 204 2.08 -6.87 5.96
N LEU A 205 3.08 -6.34 5.25
CA LEU A 205 4.36 -7.03 5.11
C LEU A 205 5.10 -7.16 6.45
N VAL A 206 4.83 -6.30 7.44
CA VAL A 206 5.35 -6.45 8.80
C VAL A 206 4.91 -7.80 9.38
N ASP A 207 3.62 -8.11 9.27
CA ASP A 207 3.06 -9.36 9.78
C ASP A 207 3.61 -10.56 9.02
N VAL A 208 3.75 -10.45 7.70
CA VAL A 208 4.38 -11.48 6.86
C VAL A 208 5.81 -11.76 7.31
N ILE A 209 6.62 -10.72 7.53
CA ILE A 209 8.00 -10.87 8.01
C ILE A 209 8.01 -11.50 9.41
N ASN A 210 7.13 -11.06 10.31
CA ASN A 210 7.04 -11.60 11.67
C ASN A 210 6.61 -13.07 11.69
N PHE A 211 5.66 -13.46 10.83
CA PHE A 211 5.27 -14.86 10.63
C PHE A 211 6.41 -15.71 10.05
N LEU A 212 7.16 -15.17 9.08
CA LEU A 212 8.29 -15.88 8.51
C LEU A 212 9.45 -16.04 9.49
N ARG A 213 9.55 -15.17 10.51
CA ARG A 213 10.46 -15.28 11.65
C ARG A 213 9.96 -16.25 12.70
N SER A 214 8.63 -16.30 12.93
CA SER A 214 8.09 -17.16 13.96
C SER A 214 8.36 -18.61 13.57
N GLY A 215 8.89 -19.35 14.55
CA GLY A 215 9.13 -20.78 14.44
C GLY A 215 7.85 -21.60 14.45
N ASP A 216 6.67 -20.98 14.35
CA ASP A 216 5.38 -21.66 14.26
C ASP A 216 5.35 -22.47 12.97
N ALA A 217 5.79 -23.72 13.11
CA ALA A 217 5.85 -24.75 12.08
C ALA A 217 4.48 -25.41 11.86
N SER A 218 3.48 -25.09 12.68
CA SER A 218 2.15 -25.71 12.67
C SER A 218 1.26 -25.23 11.51
N ALA A 219 1.55 -24.06 10.92
CA ALA A 219 0.71 -23.48 9.86
C ALA A 219 1.32 -23.59 8.46
N PHE A 220 2.65 -23.49 8.31
CA PHE A 220 3.33 -23.51 7.00
C PHE A 220 4.65 -24.27 7.08
N ASP A 221 4.85 -25.20 6.15
CA ASP A 221 6.13 -25.89 5.99
C ASP A 221 7.22 -24.95 5.40
N ASP A 222 8.49 -25.39 5.48
CA ASP A 222 9.63 -24.59 4.99
C ASP A 222 9.52 -24.25 3.50
N ARG A 223 8.91 -25.14 2.72
CA ARG A 223 8.69 -24.95 1.29
C ARG A 223 7.71 -23.80 1.06
N ALA A 224 6.60 -23.77 1.76
CA ALA A 224 5.59 -22.73 1.66
C ALA A 224 6.14 -21.39 2.17
N LYS A 225 6.92 -21.38 3.27
CA LYS A 225 7.64 -20.17 3.72
C LYS A 225 8.59 -19.64 2.65
N LYS A 226 9.30 -20.52 1.92
CA LYS A 226 10.16 -20.12 0.79
C LYS A 226 9.35 -19.55 -0.38
N ILE A 227 8.22 -20.15 -0.70
CA ILE A 227 7.33 -19.68 -1.76
C ILE A 227 6.75 -18.29 -1.42
N VAL A 228 6.33 -18.07 -0.16
CA VAL A 228 5.89 -16.75 0.32
C VAL A 228 7.01 -15.70 0.15
N ARG A 229 8.25 -16.01 0.53
CA ARG A 229 9.40 -15.09 0.33
C ARG A 229 9.64 -14.76 -1.13
N LEU A 230 9.60 -15.75 -2.01
CA LEU A 230 9.75 -15.55 -3.45
C LEU A 230 8.62 -14.70 -4.03
N GLY A 231 7.37 -15.02 -3.69
CA GLY A 231 6.20 -14.29 -4.16
C GLY A 231 6.21 -12.84 -3.71
N ALA A 232 6.48 -12.60 -2.41
CA ALA A 232 6.60 -11.24 -1.89
C ALA A 232 7.76 -10.47 -2.57
N THR A 233 8.91 -11.11 -2.80
CA THR A 233 10.05 -10.49 -3.51
C THR A 233 9.67 -10.03 -4.91
N VAL A 234 9.06 -10.90 -5.70
CA VAL A 234 8.64 -10.59 -7.07
C VAL A 234 7.63 -9.45 -7.08
N GLN A 235 6.62 -9.52 -6.21
CA GLN A 235 5.59 -8.50 -6.12
C GLN A 235 6.14 -7.15 -5.67
N LEU A 236 7.05 -7.09 -4.68
CA LEU A 236 7.68 -5.85 -4.23
C LEU A 236 8.46 -5.16 -5.35
N ILE A 237 9.24 -5.91 -6.13
CA ILE A 237 9.98 -5.38 -7.28
C ILE A 237 9.01 -4.83 -8.33
N GLN A 238 7.94 -5.58 -8.64
CA GLN A 238 6.92 -5.15 -9.60
C GLN A 238 6.17 -3.89 -9.14
N LEU A 239 5.81 -3.81 -7.85
CA LEU A 239 5.15 -2.64 -7.26
C LEU A 239 5.99 -1.38 -7.43
N LEU A 240 7.27 -1.47 -7.07
CA LEU A 240 8.16 -0.33 -7.15
C LEU A 240 8.46 0.05 -8.60
N ALA A 241 8.72 -0.93 -9.47
CA ALA A 241 8.88 -0.70 -10.90
C ALA A 241 7.65 -0.01 -11.52
N ALA A 242 6.44 -0.46 -11.18
CA ALA A 242 5.20 0.14 -11.65
C ALA A 242 5.07 1.62 -11.22
N LEU A 243 5.41 1.94 -9.97
CA LEU A 243 5.44 3.32 -9.49
C LEU A 243 6.49 4.16 -10.22
N HIS A 244 7.70 3.64 -10.39
CA HIS A 244 8.81 4.31 -11.07
C HIS A 244 8.52 4.55 -12.56
N THR A 245 7.76 3.68 -13.24
CA THR A 245 7.30 3.94 -14.62
C THR A 245 6.41 5.19 -14.74
N ARG A 246 5.80 5.64 -13.64
CA ARG A 246 5.05 6.90 -13.54
C ARG A 246 5.93 8.10 -13.20
N LYS A 247 7.25 7.91 -13.12
CA LYS A 247 8.23 8.92 -12.66
C LYS A 247 7.93 9.43 -11.26
N VAL A 248 7.45 8.55 -10.39
CA VAL A 248 7.12 8.83 -9.00
C VAL A 248 8.04 8.01 -8.11
N VAL A 249 8.56 8.64 -7.08
CA VAL A 249 9.35 8.04 -6.00
C VAL A 249 8.44 7.91 -4.79
N HIS A 250 8.41 6.75 -4.14
CA HIS A 250 7.61 6.52 -2.92
C HIS A 250 8.10 7.40 -1.77
N GLY A 251 9.43 7.45 -1.59
CA GLY A 251 10.11 8.40 -0.70
C GLY A 251 10.17 8.00 0.77
N LYS A 252 9.33 7.05 1.18
CA LYS A 252 9.38 6.38 2.51
C LYS A 252 8.89 4.93 2.43
N LEU A 253 9.57 4.11 1.65
CA LEU A 253 9.21 2.70 1.49
C LEU A 253 9.63 1.89 2.73
N GLU A 254 8.67 1.27 3.38
CA GLU A 254 8.85 0.48 4.62
C GLU A 254 7.94 -0.74 4.61
N PRO A 255 8.20 -1.82 5.38
CA PRO A 255 7.30 -2.97 5.41
C PRO A 255 5.85 -2.63 5.76
N LYS A 256 5.62 -1.65 6.65
CA LYS A 256 4.24 -1.22 6.99
C LYS A 256 3.51 -0.51 5.85
N SER A 257 4.24 0.04 4.88
CA SER A 257 3.67 0.68 3.68
C SER A 257 3.28 -0.33 2.59
N VAL A 258 3.44 -1.63 2.85
CA VAL A 258 3.09 -2.70 1.91
C VAL A 258 2.00 -3.55 2.55
N LEU A 259 0.80 -3.51 1.99
CA LEU A 259 -0.37 -4.19 2.53
C LEU A 259 -0.69 -5.45 1.74
N LEU A 260 -1.09 -6.51 2.45
CA LEU A 260 -1.50 -7.79 1.89
C LEU A 260 -3.02 -7.91 1.90
N PHE A 261 -3.60 -8.19 0.73
CA PHE A 261 -5.03 -8.47 0.58
C PHE A 261 -5.31 -9.98 0.54
N SER A 262 -6.56 -10.35 0.83
CA SER A 262 -7.02 -11.75 0.91
C SER A 262 -6.79 -12.57 -0.37
N HIS A 263 -6.70 -11.93 -1.54
CA HIS A 263 -6.36 -12.58 -2.80
C HIS A 263 -4.84 -12.75 -3.02
N GLY A 264 -4.00 -12.54 -2.00
CA GLY A 264 -2.56 -12.82 -2.03
C GLY A 264 -1.72 -11.79 -2.79
N LEU A 265 -2.25 -10.59 -3.06
CA LEU A 265 -1.50 -9.52 -3.72
C LEU A 265 -1.10 -8.44 -2.72
N LEU A 266 0.12 -7.91 -2.91
CA LEU A 266 0.67 -6.78 -2.20
C LEU A 266 0.29 -5.46 -2.88
N TYR A 267 0.04 -4.43 -2.07
CA TYR A 267 -0.28 -3.07 -2.51
C TYR A 267 0.58 -2.06 -1.76
N LEU A 268 1.00 -0.99 -2.43
CA LEU A 268 1.68 0.13 -1.77
C LEU A 268 0.66 1.09 -1.14
N SER A 269 0.90 1.48 0.11
CA SER A 269 0.17 2.49 0.87
C SER A 269 1.11 3.60 1.36
N ASP A 270 0.63 4.53 2.20
CA ASP A 270 1.45 5.61 2.79
C ASP A 270 2.12 6.54 1.76
N LEU A 271 1.36 6.91 0.73
CA LEU A 271 1.82 7.69 -0.41
C LEU A 271 1.95 9.20 -0.11
N GLY A 272 1.80 9.62 1.15
CA GLY A 272 1.89 11.03 1.54
C GLY A 272 3.29 11.65 1.39
N ARG A 273 4.34 10.83 1.26
CA ARG A 273 5.70 11.28 0.91
C ARG A 273 6.04 11.08 -0.57
N ALA A 274 5.09 10.61 -1.40
CA ALA A 274 5.37 10.39 -2.81
C ALA A 274 5.62 11.72 -3.54
N ARG A 275 6.66 11.75 -4.39
CA ARG A 275 7.08 12.92 -5.16
C ARG A 275 7.46 12.53 -6.57
N ARG A 276 7.48 13.47 -7.51
CA ARG A 276 8.04 13.19 -8.83
C ARG A 276 9.55 13.04 -8.72
N GLN A 277 10.12 12.21 -9.58
CA GLN A 277 11.56 12.06 -9.71
C GLN A 277 12.23 13.44 -9.90
N GLY A 278 13.19 13.75 -9.03
CA GLY A 278 13.96 15.00 -9.03
C GLY A 278 13.37 16.14 -8.19
N GLU A 279 12.14 16.01 -7.67
CA GLU A 279 11.58 17.02 -6.76
C GLU A 279 12.33 17.03 -5.43
N ARG A 280 12.41 18.20 -4.79
CA ARG A 280 12.98 18.37 -3.46
C ARG A 280 11.88 18.56 -2.43
N PHE A 281 11.98 17.84 -1.32
CA PHE A 281 11.10 17.97 -0.17
C PHE A 281 11.85 17.52 1.08
N THR A 282 11.84 18.33 2.14
CA THR A 282 12.59 18.00 3.35
C THR A 282 11.99 16.77 4.03
N THR A 283 12.83 15.76 4.29
CA THR A 283 12.43 14.50 4.94
C THR A 283 12.73 14.58 6.43
N SER A 284 11.85 15.16 7.24
CA SER A 284 12.16 15.41 8.67
C SER A 284 12.26 14.14 9.52
N ARG A 285 11.55 13.07 9.13
CA ARG A 285 11.53 11.77 9.83
C ARG A 285 11.89 10.65 8.87
N PRO A 286 13.18 10.54 8.52
CA PRO A 286 13.63 9.50 7.62
C PRO A 286 13.42 8.11 8.26
N SER A 287 13.23 7.13 7.39
CA SER A 287 13.04 5.75 7.81
C SER A 287 14.38 5.10 8.19
N ARG A 288 14.36 4.11 9.09
CA ARG A 288 15.49 3.17 9.27
C ARG A 288 15.75 2.31 8.03
N TYR A 289 14.80 2.23 7.10
CA TYR A 289 14.96 1.63 5.77
C TYR A 289 15.46 2.67 4.74
N GLY A 290 15.63 3.93 5.14
CA GLY A 290 16.04 5.02 4.26
C GLY A 290 17.50 4.89 3.83
N ALA A 291 17.78 5.39 2.63
CA ALA A 291 19.13 5.46 2.10
C ALA A 291 20.01 6.41 2.92
N PRO A 292 21.33 6.16 3.05
CA PRO A 292 22.23 6.98 3.88
C PRO A 292 22.21 8.45 3.48
N GLU A 293 22.12 8.76 2.18
CA GLU A 293 22.03 10.15 1.70
C GLU A 293 20.78 10.89 2.19
N VAL A 294 19.70 10.17 2.52
CA VAL A 294 18.47 10.74 3.07
C VAL A 294 18.61 11.02 4.56
N LEU A 295 19.36 10.18 5.27
CA LEU A 295 19.63 10.30 6.69
C LEU A 295 20.60 11.47 6.96
N GLU A 296 21.64 11.59 6.14
CA GLU A 296 22.67 12.63 6.24
C GLU A 296 22.17 13.97 5.68
N HIS A 297 21.39 13.93 4.59
CA HIS A 297 20.93 15.10 3.88
C HIS A 297 19.41 15.02 3.60
N PRO A 298 18.57 15.41 4.57
CA PRO A 298 17.10 15.33 4.47
C PRO A 298 16.47 16.07 3.29
N GLU A 299 17.18 17.04 2.70
CA GLU A 299 16.72 17.88 1.57
C GLU A 299 17.17 17.35 0.20
N THR A 300 17.79 16.17 0.17
CA THR A 300 18.19 15.52 -1.08
C THR A 300 17.00 15.34 -2.03
N PRO A 301 17.20 15.51 -3.35
CA PRO A 301 16.17 15.23 -4.33
C PRO A 301 15.60 13.81 -4.20
N TYR A 302 14.32 13.65 -4.53
CA TYR A 302 13.67 12.36 -4.55
C TYR A 302 14.13 11.61 -5.80
N THR A 303 14.89 10.53 -5.60
CA THR A 303 15.42 9.69 -6.68
C THR A 303 14.94 8.25 -6.57
N TYR A 304 14.90 7.54 -7.69
CA TYR A 304 14.62 6.10 -7.71
C TYR A 304 15.60 5.29 -6.83
N SER A 305 16.84 5.77 -6.66
CA SER A 305 17.85 5.13 -5.80
C SER A 305 17.43 5.08 -4.33
N ARG A 306 16.70 6.09 -3.84
CA ARG A 306 16.16 6.11 -2.46
C ARG A 306 15.25 4.92 -2.21
N ASP A 307 14.29 4.70 -3.12
CA ASP A 307 13.38 3.57 -2.99
C ASP A 307 14.09 2.23 -3.25
N ALA A 308 15.07 2.19 -4.18
CA ALA A 308 15.83 0.98 -4.47
C ALA A 308 16.64 0.53 -3.25
N TYR A 309 17.23 1.47 -2.50
CA TYR A 309 17.90 1.17 -1.24
C TYR A 309 16.92 0.60 -0.22
N SER A 310 15.78 1.28 0.01
CA SER A 310 14.75 0.82 0.95
C SER A 310 14.21 -0.56 0.58
N LEU A 311 13.99 -0.83 -0.71
CA LEU A 311 13.63 -2.15 -1.20
C LEU A 311 14.72 -3.17 -0.86
N GLY A 312 16.00 -2.85 -1.05
CA GLY A 312 17.11 -3.72 -0.68
C GLY A 312 17.10 -4.11 0.80
N ILE A 313 16.86 -3.13 1.70
CA ILE A 313 16.74 -3.38 3.14
C ILE A 313 15.54 -4.29 3.46
N ILE A 314 14.38 -4.04 2.83
CA ILE A 314 13.16 -4.85 3.02
C ILE A 314 13.38 -6.29 2.53
N LEU A 315 13.96 -6.47 1.35
CA LEU A 315 14.28 -7.80 0.82
C LEU A 315 15.27 -8.51 1.73
N PHE A 316 16.29 -7.82 2.23
CA PHE A 316 17.22 -8.41 3.20
C PHE A 316 16.48 -8.92 4.43
N GLU A 317 15.59 -8.11 5.01
CA GLU A 317 14.81 -8.47 6.19
C GLU A 317 13.88 -9.66 5.93
N LEU A 318 13.21 -9.68 4.77
CA LEU A 318 12.30 -10.76 4.36
C LEU A 318 13.02 -12.12 4.27
N TRP A 319 14.27 -12.11 3.81
CA TRP A 319 15.05 -13.33 3.61
C TRP A 319 15.90 -13.72 4.82
N CYS A 320 16.41 -12.75 5.58
CA CYS A 320 17.32 -12.97 6.70
C CYS A 320 16.63 -12.93 8.06
N GLY A 321 15.38 -12.46 8.12
CA GLY A 321 14.63 -12.31 9.37
C GLY A 321 15.13 -11.16 10.26
N ARG A 322 16.11 -10.36 9.83
CA ARG A 322 16.67 -9.23 10.59
C ARG A 322 17.10 -8.12 9.64
N LEU A 323 17.27 -6.90 10.13
CA LEU A 323 17.84 -5.82 9.32
C LEU A 323 19.34 -6.03 9.08
N PRO A 324 19.87 -5.52 7.94
CA PRO A 324 21.30 -5.41 7.72
C PRO A 324 21.90 -4.29 8.60
N PHE A 325 23.23 -4.30 8.75
CA PHE A 325 24.02 -3.23 9.41
C PHE A 325 23.61 -2.87 10.84
N ASP A 326 22.99 -3.79 11.59
CA ASP A 326 22.53 -3.58 12.96
C ASP A 326 21.67 -2.33 13.17
N LEU A 327 20.86 -1.98 12.17
CA LEU A 327 19.85 -0.90 12.19
C LEU A 327 18.72 -1.13 13.23
N GLY A 328 18.92 -2.03 14.19
CA GLY A 328 17.96 -2.55 15.17
C GLY A 328 17.82 -1.78 16.48
N THR A 329 18.70 -0.84 16.79
CA THR A 329 18.65 -0.12 18.08
C THR A 329 18.61 1.40 17.88
N PRO A 330 17.49 2.09 18.21
CA PRO A 330 17.49 3.54 18.33
C PRO A 330 18.39 3.94 19.51
N GLY A 331 19.35 4.85 19.31
CA GLY A 331 20.11 5.47 20.39
C GLY A 331 21.60 5.08 20.54
N VAL A 332 22.21 4.40 19.57
CA VAL A 332 23.67 4.22 19.54
C VAL A 332 24.21 4.88 18.29
N ASP A 333 25.16 5.81 18.47
CA ASP A 333 25.78 6.63 17.43
C ASP A 333 26.07 5.85 16.14
N SER A 334 25.46 6.32 15.05
CA SER A 334 25.47 5.71 13.72
C SER A 334 26.74 6.03 12.90
N SER A 335 27.70 6.76 13.45
CA SER A 335 28.92 7.18 12.75
C SER A 335 30.09 6.20 12.86
N GLU A 336 30.13 5.31 13.86
CA GLU A 336 31.34 4.51 14.16
C GLU A 336 31.23 3.01 13.76
N LYS A 337 30.06 2.54 13.30
CA LYS A 337 29.81 1.10 13.06
C LYS A 337 29.89 0.63 11.62
N LEU A 338 30.06 1.53 10.64
CA LEU A 338 30.13 1.12 9.23
C LEU A 338 31.45 0.39 8.90
N GLU A 339 32.54 0.65 9.64
CA GLU A 339 33.86 0.06 9.37
C GLU A 339 34.05 -1.36 9.96
N ASN A 340 33.25 -1.79 10.94
CA ASN A 340 33.50 -3.04 11.69
C ASN A 340 32.36 -4.08 11.67
N SER A 341 31.42 -4.00 10.72
CA SER A 341 30.37 -5.03 10.62
C SER A 341 30.91 -6.37 10.08
N HIS A 342 30.86 -7.41 10.93
CA HIS A 342 31.15 -8.80 10.53
C HIS A 342 30.30 -9.21 9.30
N PRO A 343 30.85 -10.01 8.37
CA PRO A 343 30.34 -10.07 7.02
C PRO A 343 28.96 -10.73 6.95
N VAL A 344 28.09 -10.12 6.15
CA VAL A 344 26.79 -10.53 5.59
C VAL A 344 26.71 -12.00 5.07
N ARG A 345 27.82 -12.75 5.09
CA ARG A 345 28.01 -14.07 4.48
C ARG A 345 27.22 -15.22 5.13
N SER A 346 26.76 -15.10 6.38
CA SER A 346 26.05 -16.21 7.04
C SER A 346 24.58 -16.37 6.62
N CYS A 347 23.93 -15.28 6.22
CA CYS A 347 22.52 -15.31 5.79
C CYS A 347 22.37 -15.49 4.27
N ILE A 348 23.34 -14.98 3.49
CA ILE A 348 23.40 -15.17 2.03
C ILE A 348 24.23 -16.42 1.73
N ARG A 349 23.66 -17.62 1.92
CA ARG A 349 24.14 -18.76 1.11
C ARG A 349 24.00 -18.36 -0.35
N PRO A 350 24.99 -18.63 -1.22
CA PRO A 350 25.14 -17.88 -2.47
C PRO A 350 23.84 -17.90 -3.25
N PHE A 351 23.35 -16.71 -3.61
CA PHE A 351 22.15 -16.47 -4.40
C PHE A 351 22.08 -17.38 -5.65
N ALA A 352 23.25 -17.84 -6.14
CA ALA A 352 23.42 -18.85 -7.19
C ALA A 352 22.77 -20.22 -6.90
N THR A 353 22.70 -20.68 -5.63
CA THR A 353 22.03 -21.94 -5.26
C THR A 353 20.51 -21.80 -5.17
N TRP A 354 19.98 -20.59 -5.29
CA TRP A 354 18.56 -20.29 -5.04
C TRP A 354 17.74 -20.29 -6.34
N ILE A 355 18.38 -19.94 -7.46
CA ILE A 355 17.82 -20.00 -8.82
C ILE A 355 17.65 -21.46 -9.31
N SER A 356 18.39 -22.42 -8.73
CA SER A 356 18.32 -23.84 -9.15
C SER A 356 17.02 -24.57 -8.78
N VAL A 357 16.09 -23.93 -8.04
CA VAL A 357 14.84 -24.55 -7.56
C VAL A 357 13.64 -24.30 -8.49
N CYS A 358 13.82 -23.62 -9.64
CA CYS A 358 12.78 -23.49 -10.67
C CYS A 358 13.30 -23.89 -12.06
N PRO A 359 13.16 -25.16 -12.46
CA PRO A 359 13.51 -25.59 -13.82
C PRO A 359 12.65 -24.93 -14.91
N SER A 360 11.51 -24.30 -14.57
CA SER A 360 10.57 -23.72 -15.52
C SER A 360 10.76 -22.23 -15.84
N MET A 361 11.68 -21.51 -15.17
CA MET A 361 11.92 -20.07 -15.43
C MET A 361 13.02 -19.80 -16.48
N SER A 362 13.30 -20.75 -17.38
CA SER A 362 14.16 -20.51 -18.56
C SER A 362 13.48 -19.64 -19.65
N ALA A 363 12.35 -19.01 -19.35
CA ALA A 363 11.74 -18.00 -20.20
C ALA A 363 12.35 -16.61 -19.90
N ARG A 364 13.51 -16.34 -20.51
CA ARG A 364 14.12 -15.04 -20.82
C ARG A 364 13.49 -13.81 -20.14
N VAL A 365 13.91 -13.51 -18.91
CA VAL A 365 13.96 -12.11 -18.45
C VAL A 365 15.28 -11.54 -18.98
N THR A 366 15.30 -11.17 -20.25
CA THR A 366 16.40 -10.35 -20.78
C THR A 366 16.21 -8.93 -20.26
N CYS A 367 17.01 -8.55 -19.27
CA CYS A 367 17.38 -7.16 -19.04
C CYS A 367 17.97 -6.61 -20.35
N ARG A 368 17.13 -5.96 -21.16
CA ARG A 368 17.59 -4.98 -22.13
C ARG A 368 16.96 -3.66 -21.75
N ASN A 369 17.84 -2.75 -21.31
CA ASN A 369 17.63 -1.34 -21.04
C ASN A 369 16.93 -1.02 -19.72
N LEU A 370 17.73 -1.00 -18.64
CA LEU A 370 17.64 0.01 -17.59
C LEU A 370 18.56 1.16 -17.96
#